data_AF-A0A0R1WDL2-F1
#
_entry.id   AF-A0A0R1WDL2-F1
#
_cell.length_a   1.000
_cell.length_b   1.000
_cell.length_c   1.000
_cell.angle_alpha   90.00
_cell.angle_beta   90.00
_cell.angle_gamma   90.00
#
_symmetry.space_group_name_H-M   'P 1'
#
loop_
_entity.id
_entity.type
_entity.pdbx_description
1 polymer ?
#
loop_
_entity_poly.entity_id
_entity_poly.type
_entity_poly.pdbx_seq_one_letter_code
_entity_poly.pdbx_strand_id
1 'polypeptide(L)'
;MKKKLISLILTLIQLSVDFCIVVTSVALVLGIILVACTPFTGFAHELFDYHSWWSLVLQAVAAAMMVFLAIIMFVGVHSLLRNINSGLYFVNQNLVAVRQILWPSLVVFVLQSLASICFHLWNIQDLMGLMTFREGDFSNDLFSLVIFFLIYLIFKRGIALQKDADEII
;
A
#
# COMPACT_ATOMS: atom_id res chain seq x y z
N MET A 1 -29.42 15.07 10.02
CA MET A 1 -29.21 13.60 9.95
C MET A 1 -28.12 13.21 8.96
N LYS A 2 -28.12 13.69 7.70
CA LYS A 2 -27.09 13.37 6.68
C LYS A 2 -25.64 13.62 7.13
N LYS A 3 -25.33 14.77 7.74
CA LYS A 3 -23.96 15.08 8.23
C LYS A 3 -23.47 14.12 9.32
N LYS A 4 -24.34 13.73 10.26
CA LYS A 4 -24.01 12.76 11.31
C LYS A 4 -23.75 11.37 10.73
N LEU A 5 -24.53 10.97 9.72
CA LEU A 5 -24.34 9.68 9.02
C LEU A 5 -23.01 9.65 8.26
N ILE A 6 -22.68 10.70 7.50
CA ILE A 6 -21.42 10.79 6.75
C ILE A 6 -20.22 10.74 7.70
N SER A 7 -20.27 11.51 8.80
CA SER A 7 -19.20 11.48 9.80
C SER A 7 -19.06 10.11 10.47
N LEU A 8 -20.17 9.43 10.76
CA LEU A 8 -20.14 8.07 11.31
C LEU A 8 -19.50 7.07 10.34
N ILE A 9 -19.86 7.13 9.05
CA ILE A 9 -19.27 6.27 8.01
C ILE A 9 -17.76 6.53 7.90
N LEU A 10 -17.34 7.80 7.84
CA LEU A 10 -15.91 8.15 7.76
C LEU A 10 -15.13 7.64 8.97
N THR A 11 -15.70 7.75 10.18
CA THR A 11 -15.08 7.24 11.40
C THR A 11 -14.96 5.72 11.38
N LEU A 12 -15.97 5.00 10.89
CA LEU A 12 -15.90 3.54 10.75
C LEU A 12 -14.83 3.10 9.73
N ILE A 13 -14.73 3.80 8.60
CA ILE A 13 -13.67 3.55 7.62
C ILE A 13 -12.31 3.83 8.24
N GLN A 14 -12.16 4.94 8.97
CA GLN A 14 -10.91 5.28 9.64
C GLN A 14 -10.51 4.22 10.67
N LEU A 15 -11.45 3.72 11.48
CA LEU A 15 -11.20 2.62 12.42
C LEU A 15 -10.75 1.35 11.71
N SER A 16 -11.36 1.03 10.56
CA SER A 16 -10.95 -0.12 9.75
C SER A 16 -9.53 0.04 9.21
N VAL A 17 -9.15 1.25 8.76
CA VAL A 17 -7.79 1.54 8.28
C VAL A 17 -6.80 1.42 9.43
N ASP A 18 -7.12 1.95 10.62
CA ASP A 18 -6.26 1.85 11.81
C ASP A 18 -6.04 0.40 12.21
N PHE A 19 -7.11 -0.41 12.19
CA PHE A 19 -7.01 -1.85 12.40
C PHE A 19 -6.10 -2.53 11.37
N CYS A 20 -6.23 -2.21 10.08
CA CYS A 20 -5.36 -2.72 9.03
C CYS A 20 -3.89 -2.34 9.26
N ILE A 21 -3.60 -1.10 9.69
CA ILE A 21 -2.23 -0.67 10.02
C ILE A 21 -1.65 -1.55 11.13
N VAL A 22 -2.40 -1.74 12.22
CA VAL A 22 -1.95 -2.54 13.37
C VAL A 22 -1.71 -3.99 12.97
N VAL A 23 -2.68 -4.63 12.31
CA VAL A 23 -2.56 -6.04 11.90
C VAL A 23 -1.39 -6.23 10.94
N THR A 24 -1.24 -5.35 9.95
CA THR A 24 -0.15 -5.43 8.95
C THR A 24 1.21 -5.21 9.61
N SER A 25 1.31 -4.28 10.57
CA SER A 25 2.54 -4.03 11.32
C SER A 25 2.93 -5.21 12.21
N VAL A 26 1.95 -5.83 12.89
CA VAL A 26 2.17 -7.04 13.70
C VAL A 26 2.61 -8.20 12.81
N ALA A 27 1.96 -8.39 11.65
CA ALA A 27 2.32 -9.42 10.69
C ALA A 27 3.76 -9.23 10.16
N LEU A 28 4.19 -7.99 9.90
CA LEU A 28 5.56 -7.68 9.50
C LEU A 28 6.57 -8.11 10.57
N VAL A 29 6.34 -7.73 11.83
CA VAL A 29 7.24 -8.07 12.94
C VAL A 29 7.30 -9.58 13.16
N LEU A 30 6.15 -10.25 13.19
CA LEU A 30 6.09 -11.71 13.33
C LEU A 30 6.76 -12.42 12.15
N GLY A 31 6.58 -11.93 10.92
CA GLY A 31 7.24 -12.45 9.73
C GLY A 31 8.76 -12.33 9.82
N ILE A 32 9.29 -11.18 10.27
CA ILE A 32 10.72 -10.98 10.48
C ILE A 32 11.26 -11.94 11.55
N ILE A 33 10.57 -12.07 12.69
CA ILE A 33 10.97 -13.00 13.76
C ILE A 33 10.99 -14.43 13.23
N LEU A 34 9.95 -14.82 12.49
CA LEU A 34 9.84 -16.16 11.92
C LEU A 34 11.02 -16.44 10.98
N VAL A 35 11.33 -15.51 10.07
CA VAL A 35 12.48 -15.57 9.16
C VAL A 35 13.82 -15.65 9.92
N ALA A 36 13.99 -14.88 11.00
CA ALA A 36 15.20 -14.91 11.82
C ALA A 36 15.37 -16.23 12.61
N CYS A 37 14.26 -16.86 13.01
CA CYS A 37 14.25 -18.13 13.74
C CYS A 37 14.42 -19.36 12.83
N THR A 38 14.26 -19.20 11.50
CA THR A 38 14.33 -20.30 10.53
C THR A 38 15.58 -21.17 10.56
N PRO A 39 16.81 -20.66 10.77
CA PRO A 39 17.99 -21.52 10.77
C PRO A 39 18.08 -22.40 12.03
N PHE A 40 17.25 -22.13 13.05
CA PHE A 40 17.22 -22.87 14.30
C PHE A 40 16.06 -23.88 14.38
N THR A 41 14.99 -23.67 13.62
CA THR A 41 13.74 -24.43 13.77
C THR A 41 13.38 -25.31 12.58
N GLY A 42 14.00 -25.12 11.39
CA GLY A 42 13.64 -25.84 10.16
C GLY A 42 12.24 -25.52 9.60
N PHE A 43 11.41 -24.83 10.37
CA PHE A 43 10.00 -24.53 10.10
C PHE A 43 9.76 -23.79 8.78
N ALA A 44 10.69 -22.93 8.35
CA ALA A 44 10.53 -22.25 7.07
C ALA A 44 10.81 -23.10 5.84
N HIS A 45 11.52 -24.23 5.98
CA HIS A 45 11.66 -25.16 4.86
C HIS A 45 10.32 -25.87 4.58
N GLU A 46 9.49 -26.08 5.60
CA GLU A 46 8.14 -26.63 5.45
C GLU A 46 7.14 -25.59 4.90
N LEU A 47 7.35 -24.30 5.18
CA LEU A 47 6.42 -23.21 4.81
C LEU A 47 6.74 -22.55 3.47
N PHE A 48 8.03 -22.44 3.14
CA PHE A 48 8.53 -21.83 1.94
C PHE A 48 9.42 -22.88 1.29
N ASP A 49 8.94 -23.53 0.25
CA ASP A 49 9.71 -24.55 -0.48
C ASP A 49 10.89 -23.87 -1.22
N TYR A 50 11.96 -23.57 -0.48
CA TYR A 50 13.08 -22.74 -0.92
C TYR A 50 14.31 -23.61 -1.18
N HIS A 51 14.92 -23.41 -2.36
CA HIS A 51 16.05 -24.23 -2.80
C HIS A 51 17.39 -23.79 -2.19
N SER A 52 17.49 -22.55 -1.69
CA SER A 52 18.68 -22.03 -1.02
C SER A 52 18.36 -20.98 0.04
N TRP A 53 19.16 -20.91 1.09
CA TRP A 53 19.05 -19.90 2.14
C TRP A 53 18.98 -18.46 1.57
N TRP A 54 19.78 -18.19 0.54
CA TRP A 54 19.77 -16.91 -0.16
C TRP A 54 18.44 -16.60 -0.86
N SER A 55 17.78 -17.60 -1.43
CA SER A 55 16.44 -17.45 -2.02
C SER A 55 15.40 -17.08 -0.97
N LEU A 56 15.45 -17.70 0.22
CA LEU A 56 14.54 -17.38 1.32
C LEU A 56 14.76 -15.94 1.82
N VAL A 57 16.02 -15.54 2.02
CA VAL A 57 16.34 -14.17 2.48
C VAL A 57 15.83 -13.14 1.47
N LEU A 58 16.02 -13.39 0.16
CA LEU A 58 15.57 -12.48 -0.89
C LEU A 58 14.03 -12.36 -0.93
N GLN A 59 13.31 -13.48 -0.85
CA GLN A 59 11.85 -13.47 -0.80
C GLN A 59 11.32 -12.80 0.47
N ALA A 60 11.95 -13.03 1.62
CA ALA A 60 11.59 -12.39 2.88
C ALA A 60 11.79 -10.87 2.84
N VAL A 61 12.92 -10.39 2.30
CA VAL A 61 13.19 -8.96 2.13
C VAL A 61 12.18 -8.33 1.19
N ALA A 62 11.86 -8.98 0.08
CA ALA A 62 10.89 -8.46 -0.87
C ALA A 62 9.48 -8.41 -0.28
N ALA A 63 9.05 -9.46 0.43
CA ALA A 63 7.77 -9.47 1.14
C ALA A 63 7.71 -8.37 2.21
N ALA A 64 8.77 -8.20 3.01
CA ALA A 64 8.85 -7.13 4.00
C ALA A 64 8.75 -5.74 3.37
N MET A 65 9.39 -5.53 2.22
CA MET A 65 9.29 -4.29 1.46
C MET A 65 7.86 -4.04 0.96
N MET A 66 7.19 -5.05 0.42
CA MET A 66 5.79 -4.94 -0.04
C MET A 66 4.84 -4.58 1.10
N VAL A 67 4.99 -5.25 2.25
CA VAL A 67 4.21 -4.98 3.46
C VAL A 67 4.48 -3.57 3.99
N PHE A 68 5.74 -3.13 3.97
CA PHE A 68 6.10 -1.76 4.37
C PHE A 68 5.48 -0.70 3.47
N LEU A 69 5.49 -0.91 2.15
CA LEU A 69 4.82 -0.03 1.19
C LEU A 69 3.30 0.02 1.41
N ALA A 70 2.67 -1.11 1.73
CA ALA A 70 1.26 -1.17 2.10
C ALA A 70 0.95 -0.36 3.38
N ILE A 71 1.82 -0.45 4.40
CA ILE A 71 1.68 0.38 5.63
C ILE A 71 1.73 1.87 5.30
N ILE A 72 2.67 2.31 4.44
CA ILE A 72 2.74 3.71 4.00
C ILE A 72 1.43 4.14 3.31
N MET A 73 0.86 3.29 2.45
CA MET A 73 -0.42 3.56 1.80
C MET A 73 -1.55 3.72 2.82
N PHE A 74 -1.66 2.82 3.80
CA PHE A 74 -2.67 2.92 4.85
C PHE A 74 -2.51 4.19 5.69
N VAL A 75 -1.28 4.61 6.01
CA VAL A 75 -1.01 5.88 6.70
C VAL A 75 -1.46 7.08 5.86
N GLY A 76 -1.25 7.03 4.54
CA GLY A 76 -1.77 8.03 3.60
C GLY A 76 -3.30 8.10 3.63
N VAL A 77 -3.98 6.95 3.58
CA VAL A 77 -5.45 6.89 3.68
C VAL A 77 -5.94 7.44 5.02
N HIS A 78 -5.33 7.03 6.14
CA HIS A 78 -5.66 7.53 7.47
C HIS A 78 -5.56 9.06 7.54
N SER A 79 -4.44 9.61 7.06
CA SER A 79 -4.19 11.05 7.08
C SER A 79 -5.21 11.82 6.25
N LEU A 80 -5.57 11.29 5.08
CA LEU A 80 -6.57 11.88 4.19
C LEU A 80 -7.96 11.85 4.81
N LEU A 81 -8.38 10.72 5.39
CA LEU A 81 -9.66 10.59 6.08
C LEU A 81 -9.76 11.52 7.29
N ARG A 82 -8.71 11.59 8.10
CA ARG A 82 -8.66 12.47 9.27
C ARG A 82 -8.87 13.93 8.88
N ASN A 83 -8.16 14.39 7.85
CA ASN A 83 -8.25 15.78 7.39
C ASN A 83 -9.64 16.09 6.80
N ILE A 84 -10.23 15.17 6.02
CA ILE A 84 -11.60 15.31 5.50
C ILE A 84 -12.61 15.36 6.65
N ASN A 85 -12.46 14.53 7.68
CA ASN A 85 -13.35 14.53 8.85
C ASN A 85 -13.24 15.84 9.65
N SER A 86 -12.08 16.49 9.63
CA SER A 86 -11.86 17.85 10.16
C SER A 86 -12.32 18.98 9.22
N GLY A 87 -12.88 18.68 8.04
CA GLY A 87 -13.36 19.67 7.08
C GLY A 87 -12.27 20.32 6.21
N LEU A 88 -11.04 19.78 6.22
CA LEU A 88 -9.92 20.26 5.43
C LEU A 88 -9.84 19.46 4.12
N TYR A 89 -10.29 20.06 3.01
CA TYR A 89 -10.37 19.38 1.71
C TYR A 89 -9.17 19.70 0.80
N PHE A 90 -8.95 20.95 0.40
CA PHE A 90 -7.87 21.30 -0.55
C PHE A 90 -6.66 21.94 0.14
N VAL A 91 -6.01 21.15 1.00
CA VAL A 91 -4.78 21.56 1.72
C VAL A 91 -3.57 20.75 1.26
N ASN A 92 -2.37 21.34 1.35
CA ASN A 92 -1.11 20.66 0.98
C ASN A 92 -0.91 19.33 1.73
N GLN A 93 -1.39 19.23 2.97
CA GLN A 93 -1.33 17.99 3.75
C GLN A 93 -2.04 16.82 3.06
N ASN A 94 -3.19 17.07 2.44
CA ASN A 94 -3.92 16.05 1.68
C ASN A 94 -3.19 15.66 0.41
N LEU A 95 -2.51 16.62 -0.26
CA LEU A 95 -1.69 16.30 -1.42
C LEU A 95 -0.51 15.38 -1.05
N VAL A 96 0.08 15.56 0.13
CA VAL A 96 1.12 14.66 0.66
C VAL A 96 0.52 13.28 0.95
N ALA A 97 -0.64 13.22 1.59
CA ALA A 97 -1.33 11.95 1.86
C ALA A 97 -1.67 11.18 0.57
N VAL A 98 -2.15 11.87 -0.47
CA VAL A 98 -2.40 11.24 -1.78
C VAL A 98 -1.09 10.74 -2.41
N ARG A 99 0.02 11.48 -2.28
CA ARG A 99 1.34 11.01 -2.75
C ARG A 99 1.82 9.76 -2.00
N GLN A 100 1.53 9.65 -0.70
CA GLN A 100 1.83 8.47 0.11
C GLN A 100 0.99 7.25 -0.30
N ILE A 101 -0.10 7.43 -1.03
CA ILE A 101 -0.86 6.35 -1.64
C ILE A 101 -0.29 6.05 -3.04
N LEU A 102 -0.22 7.07 -3.90
CA LEU A 102 0.15 6.93 -5.31
C LEU A 102 1.55 6.37 -5.54
N TRP A 103 2.58 6.92 -4.86
CA TRP A 103 3.97 6.53 -5.12
C TRP A 103 4.25 5.09 -4.71
N PRO A 104 3.88 4.63 -3.50
CA PRO A 104 4.04 3.22 -3.14
C PRO A 104 3.27 2.29 -4.06
N SER A 105 2.03 2.63 -4.47
CA SER A 105 1.29 1.82 -5.46
C SER A 105 2.04 1.71 -6.79
N LEU A 106 2.62 2.81 -7.28
CA LEU A 106 3.40 2.80 -8.52
C LEU A 106 4.64 1.91 -8.38
N VAL A 107 5.35 2.02 -7.26
CA VAL A 107 6.54 1.21 -6.96
C VAL A 107 6.17 -0.27 -6.90
N VAL A 108 5.10 -0.62 -6.18
CA VAL A 108 4.56 -1.99 -6.12
C VAL A 108 4.26 -2.53 -7.52
N PHE A 109 3.52 -1.77 -8.33
CA PHE A 109 3.14 -2.17 -9.68
C PHE A 109 4.36 -2.41 -10.59
N VAL A 110 5.35 -1.52 -10.55
CA VAL A 110 6.58 -1.66 -11.36
C VAL A 110 7.36 -2.89 -10.91
N LEU A 111 7.52 -3.09 -9.60
CA LEU A 111 8.23 -4.23 -9.05
C LEU A 111 7.54 -5.55 -9.40
N GLN A 112 6.21 -5.62 -9.24
CA GLN A 112 5.44 -6.80 -9.61
C GLN A 112 5.46 -7.08 -11.12
N SER A 113 5.45 -6.03 -11.95
CA SER A 113 5.61 -6.17 -13.41
C SER A 113 6.96 -6.79 -13.76
N LEU A 114 8.05 -6.25 -13.21
CA LEU A 114 9.40 -6.77 -13.45
C LEU A 114 9.57 -8.19 -12.91
N ALA A 115 9.10 -8.44 -11.68
CA ALA A 115 9.14 -9.76 -11.06
C ALA A 115 8.33 -10.79 -11.86
N SER A 116 7.13 -10.45 -12.33
CA SER A 116 6.32 -11.34 -13.17
C SER A 116 7.05 -11.73 -14.47
N ILE A 117 7.70 -10.77 -15.14
CA ILE A 117 8.49 -11.04 -16.35
C ILE A 117 9.67 -11.97 -16.03
N CYS A 118 10.46 -11.64 -15.00
CA CYS A 118 11.62 -12.43 -14.60
C CYS A 118 11.23 -13.86 -14.17
N PHE A 119 10.17 -14.00 -13.38
CA PHE A 119 9.70 -15.29 -12.88
C PHE A 119 9.16 -16.16 -14.01
N HIS A 120 8.45 -15.56 -14.97
CA HIS A 120 8.00 -16.26 -16.16
C HIS A 120 9.18 -16.73 -17.02
N LEU A 121 10.18 -15.87 -17.27
CA LEU A 121 11.36 -16.20 -18.06
C LEU A 121 12.24 -17.27 -17.41
N TRP A 122 12.32 -17.30 -16.07
CA TRP A 122 13.12 -18.27 -15.31
C TRP A 122 12.33 -19.46 -14.78
N ASN A 123 11.04 -19.57 -15.10
CA ASN A 123 10.13 -20.63 -14.63
C ASN A 123 10.13 -20.80 -13.09
N ILE A 124 10.13 -19.67 -12.37
CA ILE A 124 10.10 -19.62 -10.90
C ILE A 124 8.65 -19.43 -10.45
N GLN A 125 8.20 -20.23 -9.48
CA GLN A 125 6.88 -20.07 -8.88
C GLN A 125 6.91 -19.04 -7.74
N ASP A 126 5.95 -18.13 -7.76
CA ASP A 126 5.69 -17.22 -6.64
C ASP A 126 4.80 -17.92 -5.60
N LEU A 127 5.44 -18.54 -4.62
CA LEU A 127 4.78 -19.32 -3.56
C LEU A 127 3.82 -18.48 -2.69
N MET A 128 4.10 -17.18 -2.52
CA MET A 128 3.29 -16.30 -1.68
C MET A 128 2.24 -15.51 -2.47
N GLY A 129 2.38 -15.44 -3.80
CA GLY A 129 1.52 -14.62 -4.66
C GLY A 129 1.60 -13.12 -4.35
N LEU A 130 2.72 -12.67 -3.78
CA LEU A 130 2.95 -11.27 -3.39
C LEU A 130 3.83 -10.53 -4.41
N MET A 131 4.63 -11.28 -5.17
CA MET A 131 5.68 -10.75 -6.03
C MET A 131 5.25 -10.66 -7.48
N THR A 132 4.30 -11.49 -7.90
CA THR A 132 3.84 -11.59 -9.28
C THR A 132 2.34 -11.32 -9.39
N PHE A 133 1.92 -10.83 -10.56
CA PHE A 133 0.49 -10.67 -10.84
C PHE A 133 -0.18 -12.03 -11.01
N ARG A 134 -1.32 -12.24 -10.35
CA ARG A 134 -2.21 -13.37 -10.66
C ARG A 134 -3.13 -12.97 -11.81
N GLU A 135 -3.89 -13.94 -12.33
CA GLU A 135 -4.83 -13.67 -13.43
C GLU A 135 -5.80 -12.54 -13.07
N GLY A 136 -5.77 -11.45 -13.86
CA GLY A 136 -6.62 -10.28 -13.68
C GLY A 136 -6.04 -9.17 -12.78
N ASP A 137 -4.97 -9.42 -12.02
CA ASP A 137 -4.41 -8.43 -11.10
C ASP A 137 -3.77 -7.25 -11.84
N PHE A 138 -3.09 -7.52 -12.96
CA PHE A 138 -2.41 -6.47 -13.74
C PHE A 138 -3.37 -5.34 -14.17
N SER A 139 -4.55 -5.69 -14.70
CA SER A 139 -5.52 -4.68 -15.16
C SER A 139 -6.15 -3.94 -13.99
N ASN A 140 -6.44 -4.64 -12.89
CA ASN A 140 -7.00 -4.04 -11.68
C ASN A 140 -6.03 -3.04 -11.03
N ASP A 141 -4.75 -3.38 -10.96
CA ASP A 141 -3.74 -2.53 -10.36
C ASP A 141 -3.42 -1.33 -11.25
N LEU A 142 -3.36 -1.55 -12.57
CA LEU A 142 -3.24 -0.45 -13.53
C LEU A 142 -4.43 0.51 -13.42
N PHE A 143 -5.65 -0.02 -13.34
CA PHE A 143 -6.86 0.80 -13.17
C PHE A 143 -6.85 1.59 -11.85
N SER A 144 -6.42 0.95 -10.75
CA SER A 144 -6.29 1.58 -9.45
C SER A 144 -5.25 2.72 -9.46
N LEU A 145 -4.11 2.52 -10.15
CA LEU A 145 -3.12 3.57 -10.37
C LEU A 145 -3.67 4.78 -11.11
N VAL A 146 -4.46 4.54 -12.17
CA VAL A 146 -5.13 5.61 -12.91
C VAL A 146 -6.06 6.38 -11.98
N ILE A 147 -6.84 5.69 -11.13
CA ILE A 147 -7.72 6.34 -10.14
C ILE A 147 -6.89 7.21 -9.17
N PHE A 148 -5.83 6.66 -8.57
CA PHE A 148 -5.00 7.43 -7.63
C PHE A 148 -4.34 8.64 -8.29
N PHE A 149 -3.93 8.50 -9.55
CA PHE A 149 -3.39 9.61 -10.33
C PHE A 149 -4.44 10.70 -10.60
N LEU A 150 -5.67 10.32 -10.94
CA LEU A 150 -6.77 11.28 -11.11
C LEU A 150 -7.09 12.00 -9.79
N ILE A 151 -7.14 11.28 -8.67
CA ILE A 151 -7.31 11.87 -7.34
C ILE A 151 -6.20 12.89 -7.07
N TYR A 152 -4.94 12.53 -7.35
CA TYR A 152 -3.82 13.46 -7.23
C TYR A 152 -4.01 14.75 -8.04
N LEU A 153 -4.45 14.63 -9.30
CA LEU A 153 -4.73 15.80 -10.15
C LEU A 153 -5.86 16.67 -9.58
N ILE A 154 -6.92 16.06 -9.06
CA ILE A 154 -8.05 16.76 -8.43
C ILE A 154 -7.57 17.58 -7.23
N PHE A 155 -6.81 16.98 -6.31
CA PHE A 155 -6.27 17.69 -5.15
C PHE A 155 -5.29 18.79 -5.57
N LYS A 156 -4.39 18.51 -6.53
CA LYS A 156 -3.43 19.49 -7.03
C LYS A 156 -4.12 20.70 -7.65
N ARG A 157 -5.15 20.48 -8.48
CA ARG A 157 -5.91 21.55 -9.12
C ARG A 157 -6.77 22.30 -8.11
N GLY A 158 -7.43 21.59 -7.19
CA GLY A 158 -8.25 22.21 -6.15
C GLY A 158 -7.47 23.14 -5.23
N ILE A 159 -6.23 22.77 -4.86
CA ILE A 159 -5.34 23.66 -4.09
C ILE A 159 -4.99 24.92 -4.88
N ALA A 160 -4.70 24.79 -6.18
CA ALA A 160 -4.40 25.95 -7.01
C ALA A 160 -5.60 26.91 -7.10
N LEU A 161 -6.80 26.37 -7.34
CA LEU A 161 -8.03 27.17 -7.39
C LEU A 161 -8.35 27.85 -6.05
N GLN A 162 -8.08 27.18 -4.93
CA GLN A 162 -8.29 27.78 -3.61
C GLN A 162 -7.33 28.96 -3.37
N LYS A 163 -6.06 28.82 -3.76
CA LYS A 163 -5.09 29.93 -3.68
C LYS A 163 -5.49 31.10 -4.57
N ASP A 164 -5.89 30.83 -5.81
CA ASP A 164 -6.34 31.87 -6.74
C ASP A 164 -7.55 32.62 -6.18
N ALA A 165 -8.49 31.91 -5.52
CA ALA A 165 -9.65 32.53 -4.87
C ALA A 165 -9.26 33.36 -3.63
N ASP A 166 -8.34 32.86 -2.81
CA ASP A 166 -7.85 33.57 -1.63
C ASP A 166 -7.02 34.82 -1.98
N GLU A 167 -6.42 34.88 -3.18
CA GLU A 167 -5.71 36.07 -3.70
C GLU A 167 -6.65 37.16 -4.25
N ILE A 168 -7.90 36.82 -4.56
CA ILE A 168 -8.90 37.76 -5.12
C ILE A 168 -9.70 38.47 -4.00
N ILE A 169 -9.82 37.86 -2.81
CA ILE A 169 -10.57 38.37 -1.65
C ILE A 169 -9.67 39.27 -0.79
#